data_AF-A0A8T3VIH7-F1
#
_entry.id   AF-A0A8T3VIH7-F1
#
_cell.length_a   1.000
_cell.length_b   1.000
_cell.length_c   1.000
_cell.angle_alpha   90.00
_cell.angle_beta   90.00
_cell.angle_gamma   90.00
#
_symmetry.space_group_name_H-M   'P 1'
#
loop_
_entity.id
_entity.type
_entity.pdbx_description
1 polymer ?
#
loop_
_entity_poly.entity_id
_entity_poly.type
_entity_poly.pdbx_seq_one_letter_code
_entity_poly.pdbx_strand_id
1 'polypeptide(L)' 'MSFFPIMAASIANMAEIEARAVELNNIGVDLANEGNFEEALEFFSQAHSLVPEDPSIAENIQICLDALNGD' A
#
# COMPACT_ATOMS: atom_id res chain seq x y z
N MET A 1 -32.11 -12.44 15.90
CA MET A 1 -31.27 -13.66 15.76
C MET A 1 -29.93 -13.22 15.23
N SER A 2 -28.92 -13.28 16.09
CA SER A 2 -27.56 -12.82 15.88
C SER A 2 -26.76 -13.82 15.04
N PHE A 3 -26.48 -13.48 13.79
CA PHE A 3 -25.52 -14.17 12.94
C PHE A 3 -24.23 -13.31 12.85
N PHE A 4 -23.35 -13.46 13.84
CA PHE A 4 -21.99 -12.88 13.84
C PHE A 4 -20.93 -13.91 14.26
N PRO A 5 -20.65 -15.02 13.52
CA PRO A 5 -19.42 -15.75 13.76
C PRO A 5 -18.45 -15.79 12.58
N ILE A 6 -18.82 -15.30 11.38
CA ILE A 6 -17.93 -15.35 10.20
C ILE A 6 -17.07 -14.08 10.06
N MET A 7 -17.55 -12.91 10.51
CA MET A 7 -16.80 -11.65 10.39
C MET A 7 -15.55 -11.59 11.27
N ALA A 8 -15.56 -12.18 12.47
CA ALA A 8 -14.44 -12.03 13.42
C ALA A 8 -13.11 -12.63 12.92
N ALA A 9 -13.15 -13.74 12.19
CA ALA A 9 -11.94 -14.35 11.61
C ALA A 9 -11.43 -13.58 10.38
N SER A 10 -12.34 -12.95 9.62
CA SER A 10 -12.00 -12.08 8.48
C SER A 10 -11.41 -10.73 8.92
N ILE A 11 -11.87 -10.16 10.04
CA ILE A 11 -11.40 -8.85 10.52
C ILE A 11 -9.95 -8.93 11.00
N ALA A 12 -9.55 -10.01 11.69
CA ALA A 12 -8.16 -10.20 12.11
C ALA A 12 -7.20 -10.29 10.92
N ASN A 13 -7.61 -11.02 9.86
CA ASN A 13 -6.85 -11.10 8.62
C ASN A 13 -6.81 -9.75 7.89
N MET A 14 -7.90 -8.97 7.93
CA MET A 14 -7.94 -7.64 7.34
C MET A 14 -6.98 -6.66 8.03
N ALA A 15 -6.92 -6.67 9.36
CA ALA A 15 -6.00 -5.80 10.11
C ALA A 15 -4.52 -6.15 9.83
N GLU A 16 -4.19 -7.43 9.65
CA GLU A 16 -2.85 -7.86 9.27
C GLU A 16 -2.50 -7.46 7.83
N ILE A 17 -3.46 -7.56 6.90
CA ILE A 17 -3.33 -7.08 5.53
C ILE A 17 -3.08 -5.57 5.50
N GLU A 18 -3.86 -4.78 6.25
CA GLU A 18 -3.70 -3.34 6.37
C GLU A 18 -2.33 -2.97 6.97
N ALA A 19 -1.91 -3.63 8.06
CA ALA A 19 -0.61 -3.38 8.67
C ALA A 19 0.54 -3.66 7.70
N ARG A 20 0.45 -4.76 6.94
CA ARG A 20 1.44 -5.10 5.92
C ARG A 20 1.45 -4.10 4.76
N ALA A 21 0.28 -3.61 4.34
CA ALA A 21 0.19 -2.57 3.31
C ALA A 21 0.84 -1.27 3.78
N VAL A 22 0.62 -0.87 5.04
CA VAL A 22 1.27 0.31 5.64
C VAL A 22 2.80 0.15 5.69
N GLU A 23 3.30 -1.03 6.08
CA GLU A 23 4.74 -1.30 6.09
C GLU A 23 5.36 -1.18 4.68
N LEU A 24 4.75 -1.83 3.70
CA LEU A 24 5.17 -1.75 2.30
C LEU A 24 5.12 -0.31 1.77
N ASN A 25 4.07 0.44 2.12
CA ASN A 25 3.95 1.85 1.74
C ASN A 25 5.07 2.70 2.36
N ASN A 26 5.41 2.49 3.62
CA ASN A 26 6.50 3.23 4.26
C ASN A 26 7.85 2.94 3.61
N ILE A 27 8.13 1.67 3.26
CA ILE A 27 9.35 1.29 2.52
C ILE A 27 9.40 2.01 1.17
N GLY A 28 8.28 2.05 0.44
CA GLY A 28 8.19 2.78 -0.82
C GLY A 28 8.45 4.29 -0.65
N VAL A 29 7.93 4.90 0.41
CA VAL A 29 8.17 6.32 0.73
C VAL A 29 9.64 6.58 1.00
N ASP A 30 10.30 5.73 1.79
CA ASP A 30 11.73 5.86 2.08
C ASP A 30 12.56 5.77 0.80
N LEU A 31 12.28 4.81 -0.08
CA LEU A 31 12.94 4.67 -1.38
C LEU A 31 12.69 5.86 -2.31
N ALA A 32 11.45 6.37 -2.36
CA ALA A 32 11.11 7.54 -3.16
C ALA A 32 11.85 8.79 -2.67
N ASN A 33 12.01 8.95 -1.35
CA ASN A 33 12.78 10.05 -0.76
C ASN A 33 14.28 9.96 -1.10
N GLU A 34 14.80 8.76 -1.35
CA GLU A 34 16.17 8.52 -1.84
C GLU A 34 16.31 8.73 -3.36
N GLY A 35 15.21 8.94 -4.07
CA GLY A 35 15.16 9.06 -5.54
C GLY A 35 15.09 7.72 -6.27
N ASN A 36 14.94 6.61 -5.55
CA ASN A 36 14.82 5.26 -6.11
C ASN A 36 13.37 4.99 -6.53
N PHE A 37 12.84 5.76 -7.50
CA PHE A 37 11.42 5.76 -7.83
C PHE A 37 10.91 4.44 -8.43
N GLU A 38 11.71 3.73 -9.23
CA GLU A 38 11.33 2.43 -9.77
C GLU A 38 11.17 1.37 -8.67
N GLU A 39 12.11 1.34 -7.71
CA GLU A 39 12.06 0.40 -6.58
C GLU A 39 10.91 0.75 -5.64
N ALA A 40 10.66 2.05 -5.40
CA ALA A 40 9.51 2.52 -4.66
C ALA A 40 8.18 2.04 -5.26
N LEU A 41 8.03 2.08 -6.59
CA LEU A 41 6.83 1.60 -7.29
C LEU A 41 6.58 0.10 -7.08
N GLU A 42 7.61 -0.73 -6.95
CA GLU A 42 7.42 -2.16 -6.66
C GLU A 42 6.78 -2.37 -5.28
N PHE A 43 7.20 -1.60 -4.27
CA PHE A 43 6.63 -1.68 -2.93
C PHE A 43 5.23 -1.07 -2.86
N PHE A 44 4.99 0.08 -3.50
CA PHE A 44 3.65 0.67 -3.57
C PHE A 44 2.67 -0.22 -4.33
N SER A 45 3.09 -0.90 -5.40
CA SER A 45 2.25 -1.85 -6.14
C SER A 45 1.84 -3.06 -5.28
N GLN A 46 2.75 -3.57 -4.47
CA GLN A 46 2.44 -4.62 -3.49
C GLN A 46 1.46 -4.11 -2.42
N ALA A 47 1.68 -2.91 -1.89
CA ALA A 47 0.78 -2.29 -0.91
C ALA A 47 -0.63 -2.06 -1.50
N HIS A 48 -0.71 -1.56 -2.73
CA HIS A 48 -1.96 -1.33 -3.44
C HIS A 48 -2.70 -2.63 -3.79
N SER A 49 -1.97 -3.72 -4.04
CA SER A 49 -2.58 -5.05 -4.25
C SER A 49 -3.25 -5.59 -2.97
N LEU A 50 -2.79 -5.16 -1.79
CA LEU A 50 -3.37 -5.53 -0.50
C LEU A 50 -4.54 -4.64 -0.12
N VAL A 51 -4.39 -3.32 -0.29
CA VAL A 51 -5.40 -2.31 0.06
C VAL A 51 -5.58 -1.35 -1.13
N PRO A 52 -6.32 -1.77 -2.16
CA PRO A 52 -6.49 -0.96 -3.38
C PRO A 52 -7.35 0.29 -3.16
N GLU A 53 -8.07 0.36 -2.03
CA GLU A 53 -8.91 1.49 -1.65
C GLU A 53 -8.18 2.58 -0.86
N ASP A 54 -6.90 2.39 -0.50
CA ASP A 54 -6.11 3.40 0.19
C ASP A 54 -5.64 4.49 -0.79
N PRO A 55 -6.18 5.72 -0.69
CA PRO A 55 -5.80 6.80 -1.59
C PRO A 55 -4.35 7.26 -1.40
N SER A 56 -3.76 7.06 -0.22
CA SER A 56 -2.40 7.48 0.09
C SER A 56 -1.38 6.69 -0.72
N ILE A 57 -1.64 5.39 -0.90
CA ILE A 57 -0.79 4.51 -1.71
C ILE A 57 -0.89 4.90 -3.19
N ALA A 58 -2.10 5.19 -3.68
CA ALA A 58 -2.32 5.63 -5.05
C ALA A 58 -1.65 6.98 -5.35
N GLU A 59 -1.69 7.92 -4.40
CA GLU A 59 -1.00 9.20 -4.49
C GLU A 59 0.53 9.00 -4.60
N ASN A 60 1.10 8.15 -3.75
CA ASN A 60 2.53 7.83 -3.80
C ASN A 60 2.97 7.21 -5.14
N ILE A 61 2.16 6.30 -5.69
CA ILE A 61 2.41 5.73 -7.04
C ILE A 61 2.44 6.85 -8.09
N GLN A 62 1.45 7.75 -8.06
CA GLN A 62 1.37 8.84 -9.03
C GLN A 62 2.59 9.77 -8.93
N ILE A 63 3.02 10.12 -7.72
CA ILE A 63 4.22 10.94 -7.49
C ILE A 63 5.46 10.28 -8.11
N CYS A 64 5.66 8.98 -7.88
CA CYS A 64 6.77 8.24 -8.47
C CYS A 64 6.70 8.18 -10.00
N LEU A 65 5.51 7.95 -10.57
CA LEU A 65 5.31 7.94 -12.02
C LEU A 65 5.59 9.32 -12.64
N ASP A 66 5.15 10.40 -11.99
CA ASP A 66 5.41 11.76 -12.47
C ASP A 66 6.90 12.09 -12.43
N ALA A 67 7.63 11.64 -11.41
CA ALA A 67 9.07 11.79 -11.31
C ALA A 67 9.80 11.07 -12.47
N LEU A 68 9.43 9.81 -12.73
CA LEU A 68 10.04 9.00 -13.80
C LEU A 68 9.73 9.48 -15.22
N ASN A 69 8.59 10.15 -15.41
CA ASN A 69 8.22 10.75 -16.70
C ASN A 69 8.83 12.14 -16.91
N GLY A 70 9.36 12.76 -15.84
CA GLY A 70 9.92 14.11 -15.85
C GLY A 70 11.43 14.19 -16.06
N ASP A 71 12.14 13.05 -15.94
CA ASP A 71 13.58 12.89 -16.23
C ASP A 71 13.86 12.57 -17.72
#